data_AF-A0A2T4YCQ1-F1
#
_entry.id   AF-A0A2T4YCQ1-F1
#
_cell.length_a   1.000
_cell.length_b   1.000
_cell.length_c   1.000
_cell.angle_alpha   90.00
_cell.angle_beta   90.00
_cell.angle_gamma   90.00
#
_symmetry.space_group_name_H-M   'P 1'
#
loop_
_entity.id
_entity.type
_entity.pdbx_description
1 polymer ?
#
loop_
_entity_poly.entity_id
_entity_poly.type
_entity_poly.pdbx_seq_one_letter_code
_entity_poly.pdbx_strand_id
1 'polypeptide(L)'
;MKRLQDGQYPFREEYYPLTAMVMTEAPPELEVFLAAQAKASGIKIVRDEPVELVCAAPDMETNRFMVFWPSGSERMHLLVPRHLATGLA
;
A
#
# COMPACT_ATOMS: atom_id res chain seq x y z
N MET A 1 -15.38 -6.92 4.04
CA MET A 1 -14.13 -6.63 3.31
C MET A 1 -14.36 -6.89 1.83
N LYS A 2 -14.34 -5.86 0.96
CA LYS A 2 -14.33 -6.09 -0.48
C LYS A 2 -13.02 -6.82 -0.81
N ARG A 3 -13.10 -8.02 -1.38
CA ARG A 3 -11.91 -8.76 -1.80
C ARG A 3 -11.29 -8.03 -2.98
N LEU A 4 -9.97 -7.91 -2.99
CA LEU A 4 -9.23 -7.52 -4.20
C LEU A 4 -9.57 -8.52 -5.30
N GLN A 5 -9.77 -8.01 -6.52
CA GLN A 5 -10.05 -8.86 -7.68
C GLN A 5 -8.76 -9.54 -8.13
N ASP A 6 -8.88 -10.67 -8.84
CA ASP A 6 -7.70 -11.24 -9.48
C ASP A 6 -7.14 -10.24 -10.50
N GLY A 7 -5.84 -9.98 -10.42
CA GLY A 7 -5.23 -8.93 -11.23
C GLY A 7 -3.78 -8.64 -10.86
N GLN A 8 -3.24 -7.64 -11.53
CA GLN A 8 -1.93 -7.08 -11.26
C GLN A 8 -2.07 -5.87 -10.33
N TYR A 9 -1.21 -5.79 -9.33
CA TYR A 9 -1.23 -4.74 -8.33
C TYR A 9 0.13 -4.06 -8.21
N PRO A 10 0.15 -2.75 -7.98
CA PRO A 10 1.39 -2.00 -7.92
C PRO A 10 2.14 -2.26 -6.62
N PHE A 11 3.46 -2.38 -6.74
CA PHE A 11 4.39 -2.18 -5.64
C PHE A 11 5.63 -1.47 -6.19
N ARG A 12 5.79 -0.19 -5.83
CA ARG A 12 6.80 0.72 -6.39
C ARG A 12 6.55 0.95 -7.88
N GLU A 13 7.57 0.80 -8.73
CA GLU A 13 7.49 0.93 -10.18
C GLU A 13 6.96 -0.33 -10.88
N GLU A 14 6.84 -1.43 -10.14
CA GLU A 14 6.50 -2.76 -10.67
C GLU A 14 5.06 -3.17 -10.37
N TYR A 15 4.59 -4.16 -11.15
CA TYR A 15 3.29 -4.79 -11.00
C TYR A 15 3.44 -6.29 -10.77
N TYR A 16 2.69 -6.81 -9.80
CA TYR A 16 2.73 -8.23 -9.43
C TYR A 16 1.32 -8.83 -9.45
N PRO A 17 1.16 -10.11 -9.81
CA PRO A 17 -0.12 -10.80 -9.67
C PRO A 17 -0.50 -10.90 -8.19
N LEU A 18 -1.79 -10.73 -7.88
CA LEU A 18 -2.31 -10.84 -6.50
C LEU A 18 -1.87 -12.14 -5.80
N THR A 19 -1.77 -13.24 -6.54
CA THR A 19 -1.31 -14.54 -6.03
C THR A 19 0.12 -14.51 -5.50
N ALA A 20 0.98 -13.65 -6.04
CA ALA A 20 2.35 -13.44 -5.59
C ALA A 20 2.49 -12.37 -4.50
N MET A 21 1.39 -11.77 -4.06
CA MET A 21 1.39 -10.70 -3.05
C MET A 21 0.77 -11.15 -1.73
N VAL A 22 1.09 -10.40 -0.69
CA VAL A 22 0.57 -10.57 0.66
C VAL A 22 0.29 -9.21 1.27
N MET A 23 -0.80 -9.13 2.04
CA MET A 23 -1.11 -7.93 2.80
C MET A 23 -0.34 -8.00 4.13
N THR A 24 0.51 -7.01 4.40
CA THR A 24 1.26 -6.91 5.66
C THR A 24 0.93 -5.59 6.33
N GLU A 25 1.14 -5.48 7.64
CA GLU A 25 1.15 -4.17 8.29
C GLU A 25 2.26 -3.29 7.67
N ALA A 26 1.95 -2.01 7.48
CA ALA A 26 2.95 -1.05 7.07
C ALA A 26 3.89 -0.78 8.25
N PRO A 27 5.22 -0.79 8.04
CA PRO A 27 6.17 -0.32 9.04
C PRO A 27 5.83 1.13 9.46
N PRO A 28 6.04 1.52 10.72
CA PRO A 28 5.63 2.85 11.22
C PRO A 28 6.12 4.03 10.38
N GLU A 29 7.38 4.01 9.94
CA GLU A 29 7.95 5.07 9.10
C GLU A 29 7.26 5.14 7.73
N LEU A 30 6.95 3.98 7.13
CA LEU A 30 6.25 3.91 5.86
C LEU A 30 4.78 4.34 6.01
N GLU A 31 4.14 4.01 7.12
CA GLU A 31 2.78 4.44 7.44
C GLU A 31 2.67 5.97 7.48
N VAL A 32 3.61 6.63 8.17
CA VAL A 32 3.70 8.11 8.23
C VAL A 32 3.90 8.70 6.83
N PHE A 33 4.80 8.10 6.04
CA PHE A 33 5.04 8.53 4.66
C PHE A 33 3.77 8.41 3.79
N LEU A 34 3.09 7.25 3.80
CA LEU A 34 1.88 7.01 3.01
C LEU A 34 0.75 7.96 3.41
N ALA A 35 0.57 8.23 4.71
CA ALA A 35 -0.41 9.19 5.19
C ALA A 35 -0.11 10.62 4.70
N ALA A 36 1.16 11.02 4.72
CA ALA A 36 1.59 12.32 4.20
C ALA A 36 1.34 12.44 2.69
N GLN A 37 1.66 11.39 1.92
CA GLN A 37 1.44 11.36 0.47
C GLN A 37 -0.04 11.39 0.09
N ALA A 38 -0.88 10.65 0.82
CA ALA A 38 -2.34 10.69 0.64
C ALA A 38 -2.88 12.10 0.88
N LYS A 39 -2.45 12.75 1.97
CA LYS A 39 -2.82 14.13 2.29
C LYS A 39 -2.35 15.13 1.23
N ALA A 40 -1.10 15.03 0.79
CA ALA A 40 -0.53 15.92 -0.23
C ALA A 40 -1.24 15.77 -1.58
N SER A 41 -1.66 14.55 -1.93
CA SER A 41 -2.34 14.23 -3.18
C SER A 41 -3.86 14.42 -3.13
N GLY A 42 -4.41 14.81 -1.97
CA GLY A 42 -5.86 14.92 -1.76
C GLY A 42 -6.62 13.59 -1.78
N ILE A 43 -5.92 12.46 -1.67
CA ILE A 43 -6.51 11.12 -1.63
C ILE A 43 -6.95 10.80 -0.20
N LYS A 44 -8.21 10.45 -0.03
CA LYS A 44 -8.74 10.00 1.26
C LYS A 44 -8.54 8.50 1.42
N ILE A 45 -7.82 8.08 2.45
CA ILE A 45 -7.75 6.67 2.86
C ILE A 45 -9.04 6.35 3.63
N VAL A 46 -9.96 5.63 2.98
CA VAL A 46 -11.23 5.21 3.58
C VAL A 46 -11.03 3.86 4.26
N ARG A 47 -11.59 3.71 5.48
CA ARG A 47 -11.53 2.44 6.21
C ARG A 47 -12.24 1.33 5.43
N ASP A 48 -11.69 0.13 5.49
CA ASP A 48 -12.17 -1.08 4.81
C ASP A 48 -12.24 -1.00 3.27
N GLU A 49 -11.62 0.01 2.66
CA GLU A 49 -11.48 0.12 1.22
C GLU A 49 -10.00 0.18 0.82
N PRO A 50 -9.55 -0.70 -0.11
CA PRO A 50 -8.20 -0.62 -0.64
C PRO A 50 -8.08 0.60 -1.55
N VAL A 51 -7.00 1.36 -1.38
CA VAL A 51 -6.71 2.60 -2.10
C VAL A 51 -5.32 2.51 -2.71
N GLU A 52 -5.23 2.77 -4.01
CA GLU A 52 -3.94 2.97 -4.67
C GLU A 52 -3.43 4.38 -4.37
N LEU A 53 -2.23 4.48 -3.80
CA LEU A 53 -1.52 5.73 -3.60
C LEU A 53 -0.41 5.85 -4.62
N VAL A 54 -0.37 7.01 -5.29
CA VAL A 54 0.73 7.42 -6.15
C VAL A 54 1.63 8.34 -5.33
N CYS A 55 2.82 7.86 -5.01
CA CYS A 55 3.81 8.56 -4.22
C CYS A 55 4.86 9.14 -5.16
N ALA A 56 4.76 10.45 -5.42
CA ALA A 56 5.80 11.20 -6.10
C ALA A 56 6.64 11.98 -5.08
N ALA A 57 7.96 11.98 -5.25
CA ALA A 57 8.87 12.90 -4.59
C ALA A 57 9.75 13.58 -5.66
N PRO A 58 10.23 14.81 -5.44
CA PRO A 58 10.97 15.58 -6.46
C PRO A 58 12.16 14.85 -7.08
N ASP A 59 12.76 13.89 -6.35
CA ASP A 59 13.97 13.16 -6.74
C ASP A 59 13.78 11.62 -6.75
N MET A 60 12.55 11.14 -6.76
CA MET A 60 12.27 9.69 -6.82
C MET A 60 11.34 9.36 -7.99
N GLU A 61 11.56 8.19 -8.56
CA GLU A 61 10.60 7.58 -9.47
C GLU A 61 9.22 7.49 -8.79
N THR A 62 8.18 7.66 -9.61
CA THR A 62 6.80 7.67 -9.12
C THR A 62 6.44 6.26 -8.64
N ASN A 63 6.40 6.09 -7.33
CA ASN A 63 6.12 4.82 -6.70
C ASN A 63 4.61 4.65 -6.49
N ARG A 64 4.08 3.45 -6.70
CA ARG A 64 2.67 3.14 -6.47
C ARG A 64 2.51 2.04 -5.45
N PHE A 65 1.56 2.22 -4.54
CA PHE A 65 1.28 1.26 -3.47
C PHE A 65 -0.22 1.04 -3.31
N MET A 66 -0.62 -0.22 -3.12
CA MET A 66 -1.97 -0.56 -2.70
C MET A 66 -2.04 -0.60 -1.17
N VAL A 67 -2.76 0.35 -0.59
CA VAL A 67 -2.92 0.53 0.87
C VAL A 67 -4.31 0.10 1.29
N PHE A 68 -4.41 -0.52 2.46
CA PHE A 68 -5.68 -0.91 3.07
C PHE A 68 -5.68 -0.55 4.55
N TRP A 69 -6.74 0.11 5.03
CA TRP A 69 -6.87 0.41 6.45
C TRP A 69 -8.10 -0.30 7.04
N PRO A 70 -7.94 -1.45 7.70
CA PRO A 70 -9.05 -2.18 8.29
C PRO A 70 -9.74 -1.36 9.40
N SER A 71 -11.06 -1.47 9.52
CA SER A 71 -11.76 -1.00 10.71
C SER A 71 -11.36 -1.83 11.93
N GLY A 72 -11.10 -1.15 13.06
CA GLY A 72 -10.66 -1.79 14.30
C GLY A 72 -9.16 -2.09 14.39
N SER A 73 -8.38 -1.76 13.36
CA SER A 73 -6.90 -1.73 13.44
C SER A 73 -6.41 -0.29 13.53
N GLU A 74 -5.44 -0.03 14.39
CA GLU A 74 -4.72 1.25 14.41
C GLU A 74 -3.70 1.36 13.27
N ARG A 75 -3.33 0.22 12.65
CA ARG A 75 -2.27 0.11 11.66
C ARG A 75 -2.83 0.12 10.23
N MET A 76 -2.14 0.81 9.33
CA MET A 76 -2.37 0.65 7.90
C MET A 76 -1.65 -0.60 7.40
N HIS A 77 -2.19 -1.20 6.35
CA HIS A 77 -1.62 -2.35 5.69
C HIS A 77 -1.25 -1.99 4.25
N LEU A 78 -0.29 -2.73 3.71
CA LEU A 78 0.20 -2.56 2.36
C LEU A 78 0.29 -3.92 1.66
N LEU A 79 -0.04 -3.93 0.37
CA LEU A 79 0.12 -5.11 -0.45
C LEU A 79 1.57 -5.20 -0.94
N VAL A 80 2.30 -6.21 -0.49
CA VAL A 80 3.74 -6.41 -0.73
C VAL A 80 3.97 -7.71 -1.51
N PRO A 81 4.93 -7.77 -2.45
CA PRO A 81 5.37 -9.03 -3.03
C PRO A 81 5.86 -10.00 -1.95
N ARG A 82 5.40 -11.25 -1.97
CA ARG A 82 5.70 -12.25 -0.93
C ARG A 82 7.18 -12.44 -0.65
N HIS A 83 8.02 -12.34 -1.70
CA HIS A 83 9.47 -12.50 -1.60
C HIS A 83 10.17 -11.31 -0.89
N LEU A 84 9.51 -10.16 -0.77
CA LEU A 84 10.01 -8.99 -0.03
C LEU A 84 9.44 -8.89 1.38
N ALA A 85 8.30 -9.54 1.64
CA ALA A 85 7.65 -9.55 2.95
C ALA A 85 8.44 -10.31 4.03
N THR A 86 9.36 -11.20 3.63
CA THR A 86 10.17 -12.04 4.53
C THR A 86 11.19 -11.29 5.39
N GLY A 87 11.33 -9.96 5.23
CA GLY A 87 12.22 -9.12 6.05
C GLY A 87 11.51 -8.04 6.88
N LEU A 88 10.18 -8.05 6.96
CA LEU A 88 9.37 -7.03 7.65
C LEU A 88 8.86 -7.48 9.04
N ALA A 89 9.35 -8.62 9.55
CA ALA A 89 8.92 -9.24 10.81
C ALA A 89 9.75 -8.78 12.01
#